data_AF-A0A5B6ZFE6-F1
#
_entry.id   AF-A0A5B6ZFE6-F1
#
_cell.length_a   1.000
_cell.length_b   1.000
_cell.length_c   1.000
_cell.angle_alpha   90.00
_cell.angle_beta   90.00
_cell.angle_gamma   90.00
#
_symmetry.space_group_name_H-M   'P 1'
#
loop_
_entity.id
_entity.type
_entity.pdbx_description
1 polymer ?
#
loop_
_entity_poly.entity_id
_entity_poly.type
_entity_poly.pdbx_seq_one_letter_code
_entity_poly.pdbx_strand_id
1 'polypeptide(L)'
;MEGNSGGGGGNDVELLCKTLQVEHKLFYFDLKENPRGRYLKISEKTSATRSTIIVPFNGISWFLDLFNYYVNSDEQDVFSKELQLDTKVFYFDIGENRRGRFLKVSEASVSRNRSTIIVPAGSARDEGWAAFRNILAEINEASRLFTLPNQQNSEPSEHLAGLSDVVGAGFISGHSSQPAPASELNVDRSVDLPLPDEIGNLGVSKVIRADQKRFFFDLGSNNRGHFLRISEVAGSDRSSIILPLSGLKQFYEMVGHFVEITKDRIQGMTGASVRTVDHPQR
;
A
#
# COMPACT_ATOMS: atom_id res chain seq x y z
N MET A 1 35.34 -12.98 22.50
CA MET A 1 34.89 -11.59 22.28
C MET A 1 33.48 -11.67 21.75
N GLU A 2 32.51 -11.72 22.68
CA GLU A 2 31.09 -11.85 22.35
C GLU A 2 30.54 -10.50 21.88
N GLY A 3 29.83 -10.54 20.77
CA GLY A 3 29.20 -9.39 20.16
C GLY A 3 28.03 -8.92 21.01
N ASN A 4 28.16 -7.69 21.50
CA ASN A 4 27.12 -6.94 22.18
C ASN A 4 26.04 -6.51 21.16
N SER A 5 25.06 -7.37 20.91
CA SER A 5 23.81 -7.03 20.23
C SER A 5 22.96 -6.18 21.17
N GLY A 6 23.12 -4.85 21.03
CA GLY A 6 22.36 -3.85 21.78
C GLY A 6 20.84 -4.07 21.64
N GLY A 7 20.21 -4.34 22.77
CA GLY A 7 18.77 -4.51 22.89
C GLY A 7 17.97 -3.21 22.90
N GLY A 8 16.65 -3.39 22.81
CA GLY A 8 15.65 -2.44 23.29
C GLY A 8 14.59 -2.05 22.26
N GLY A 9 13.33 -2.48 22.48
CA GLY A 9 12.17 -1.74 21.98
C GLY A 9 10.88 -2.49 21.62
N GLY A 10 10.33 -3.32 22.51
CA GLY A 10 8.89 -3.60 22.68
C GLY A 10 8.04 -4.13 21.49
N ASN A 11 7.54 -5.37 21.60
CA ASN A 11 6.40 -5.97 20.85
C ASN A 11 6.35 -5.83 19.31
N ASP A 12 7.41 -5.34 18.68
CA ASP A 12 7.45 -5.17 17.23
C ASP A 12 7.66 -6.53 16.54
N VAL A 13 6.67 -6.99 15.80
CA VAL A 13 6.74 -8.18 14.94
C VAL A 13 7.36 -7.79 13.61
N GLU A 14 8.39 -8.51 13.17
CA GLU A 14 8.98 -8.32 11.85
C GLU A 14 8.19 -9.09 10.80
N LEU A 15 7.67 -8.38 9.80
CA LEU A 15 6.87 -8.95 8.72
C LEU A 15 7.70 -9.27 7.48
N LEU A 16 8.67 -8.39 7.17
CA LEU A 16 9.54 -8.52 6.01
C LEU A 16 10.84 -7.76 6.25
N CYS A 17 11.97 -8.36 5.87
CA CYS A 17 13.27 -7.72 5.87
C CYS A 17 13.89 -7.84 4.48
N LYS A 18 14.42 -6.73 3.95
CA LYS A 18 15.21 -6.69 2.71
C LYS A 18 16.47 -5.87 2.92
N THR A 19 17.51 -6.19 2.16
CA THR A 19 18.75 -5.44 2.16
C THR A 19 19.09 -4.97 0.75
N LEU A 20 19.78 -3.84 0.68
CA LEU A 20 20.26 -3.30 -0.58
C LEU A 20 21.64 -2.70 -0.36
N GLN A 21 22.63 -3.16 -1.13
CA GLN A 21 23.94 -2.54 -1.16
C GLN A 21 24.04 -1.61 -2.38
N VAL A 22 24.39 -0.34 -2.13
CA VAL A 22 24.67 0.64 -3.18
C VAL A 22 25.99 1.33 -2.83
N GLU A 23 26.97 1.21 -3.71
CA GLU A 23 28.36 1.59 -3.42
C GLU A 23 28.87 0.94 -2.10
N HIS A 24 29.35 1.79 -1.19
CA HIS A 24 29.85 1.48 0.15
C HIS A 24 28.76 1.58 1.24
N LYS A 25 27.50 1.77 0.85
CA LYS A 25 26.37 1.90 1.78
C LYS A 25 25.52 0.63 1.75
N LEU A 26 25.09 0.20 2.92
CA LEU A 26 24.17 -0.92 3.09
C LEU A 26 22.86 -0.41 3.70
N PHE A 27 21.77 -0.63 2.99
CA PHE A 27 20.42 -0.29 3.43
C PHE A 27 19.70 -1.52 3.95
N TYR A 28 18.98 -1.35 5.05
CA TYR A 28 18.07 -2.35 5.62
C TYR A 28 16.65 -1.79 5.58
N PHE A 29 15.73 -2.60 5.08
CA PHE A 29 14.31 -2.29 4.97
C PHE A 29 13.54 -3.29 5.81
N ASP A 30 13.13 -2.88 7.00
CA ASP A 30 12.43 -3.75 7.93
C ASP A 30 10.97 -3.28 8.04
N LEU A 31 10.06 -4.02 7.41
CA LEU A 31 8.62 -3.83 7.60
C LEU A 31 8.22 -4.50 8.91
N LYS A 32 7.73 -3.70 9.86
CA LYS A 32 7.38 -4.15 11.21
C LYS A 32 5.95 -3.78 11.56
N GLU A 33 5.36 -4.54 12.48
CA GLU A 33 4.04 -4.31 13.04
C GLU A 33 4.10 -4.23 14.56
N ASN A 34 3.41 -3.25 15.13
CA ASN A 34 3.26 -3.13 16.57
C ASN A 34 1.84 -2.69 16.92
N PRO A 35 1.49 -2.59 18.22
CA PRO A 35 0.13 -2.21 18.61
C PRO A 35 -0.36 -0.85 18.06
N ARG A 36 0.55 0.02 17.60
CA ARG A 36 0.21 1.32 16.98
C ARG A 36 0.01 1.23 15.47
N GLY A 37 0.28 0.07 14.87
CA GLY A 37 0.16 -0.19 13.45
C GLY A 37 1.49 -0.61 12.81
N ARG A 38 1.47 -0.70 11.48
CA ARG A 38 2.63 -1.09 10.68
C ARG A 38 3.47 0.11 10.28
N TYR A 39 4.76 -0.12 10.11
CA TYR A 39 5.69 0.89 9.64
C TYR A 39 6.90 0.23 8.95
N LEU A 40 7.52 0.96 8.04
CA LEU A 40 8.77 0.57 7.40
C LEU A 40 9.93 1.33 8.02
N LYS A 41 10.87 0.58 8.60
CA LYS A 41 12.15 1.12 9.10
C LYS A 41 13.19 1.00 8.00
N ILE A 42 13.74 2.14 7.57
CA ILE A 42 14.81 2.17 6.58
C ILE A 42 16.08 2.64 7.27
N SER A 43 17.05 1.73 7.44
CA SER A 43 18.35 2.04 8.02
C SER A 43 19.40 2.16 6.92
N GLU A 44 20.15 3.26 6.90
CA GLU A 44 21.41 3.36 6.14
C GLU A 44 22.56 3.04 7.09
N LYS A 45 23.42 2.10 6.68
CA LYS A 45 24.67 1.77 7.37
C LYS A 45 25.85 2.08 6.46
N THR A 46 26.77 2.89 6.97
CA THR A 46 28.10 3.11 6.39
C THR A 46 29.16 2.55 7.33
N SER A 47 30.43 2.63 6.94
CA SER A 47 31.54 2.25 7.83
C SER A 47 31.64 3.14 9.07
N ALA A 48 31.13 4.37 9.02
CA ALA A 48 31.28 5.37 10.08
C ALA A 48 30.00 5.56 10.90
N THR A 49 28.83 5.49 10.27
CA THR A 49 27.56 5.91 10.86
C THR A 49 26.43 4.97 10.47
N ARG A 50 25.40 4.94 11.33
CA ARG A 50 24.11 4.36 11.01
C ARG A 50 23.04 5.43 11.21
N SER A 51 22.25 5.68 10.19
CA SER A 51 21.07 6.55 10.26
C SER A 51 19.83 5.75 9.92
N THR A 52 18.67 6.21 10.39
CA THR A 52 17.42 5.46 10.20
C THR A 52 16.24 6.40 10.12
N ILE A 53 15.40 6.21 9.11
CA ILE A 53 14.10 6.86 9.01
C ILE A 53 12.97 5.84 9.23
N ILE A 54 11.84 6.31 9.74
CA ILE A 54 10.64 5.50 10.01
C ILE A 54 9.50 6.02 9.16
N VAL A 55 9.14 5.25 8.13
CA VAL A 55 8.06 5.56 7.20
C VAL A 55 6.78 4.88 7.67
N PRO A 56 5.69 5.63 7.94
CA PRO A 56 4.38 5.04 8.21
C PRO A 56 3.93 4.12 7.06
N PHE A 57 3.18 3.06 7.36
CA PHE A 57 2.75 2.08 6.34
C PHE A 57 2.03 2.70 5.13
N ASN A 58 1.11 3.63 5.39
CA ASN A 58 0.39 4.39 4.35
C ASN A 58 1.31 5.31 3.51
N GLY A 59 2.55 5.55 3.97
CA GLY A 59 3.56 6.34 3.29
C GLY A 59 4.40 5.57 2.27
N ILE A 60 4.41 4.24 2.32
CA ILE A 60 5.29 3.40 1.48
C ILE A 60 4.99 3.60 0.00
N SER A 61 3.70 3.67 -0.38
CA SER A 61 3.27 3.91 -1.76
C SER A 61 3.70 5.30 -2.26
N TRP A 62 3.64 6.32 -1.40
CA TRP A 62 4.12 7.68 -1.72
C TRP A 62 5.62 7.73 -1.90
N PHE A 63 6.38 7.03 -1.06
CA PHE A 63 7.83 6.87 -1.24
C PHE A 63 8.13 6.20 -2.59
N LEU A 64 7.41 5.13 -2.93
CA LEU A 64 7.56 4.46 -4.22
C LEU A 64 7.27 5.42 -5.40
N ASP A 65 6.19 6.19 -5.34
CA ASP A 65 5.83 7.16 -6.38
C ASP A 65 6.90 8.27 -6.50
N LEU A 66 7.45 8.76 -5.39
CA LEU A 66 8.52 9.75 -5.40
C LEU A 66 9.82 9.19 -6.00
N PHE A 67 10.22 7.98 -5.62
CA PHE A 67 11.37 7.33 -6.24
C PHE A 67 11.14 7.04 -7.73
N ASN A 68 9.91 6.70 -8.15
CA ASN A 68 9.56 6.63 -9.58
C ASN A 68 9.76 7.98 -10.27
N TYR A 69 9.31 9.08 -9.65
CA TYR A 69 9.55 10.42 -10.19
C TYR A 69 11.05 10.70 -10.36
N TYR A 70 11.87 10.44 -9.34
CA TYR A 70 13.31 10.70 -9.40
C TYR A 70 14.05 9.83 -10.41
N VAL A 71 13.62 8.58 -10.62
CA VAL A 71 14.23 7.66 -11.59
C VAL A 71 13.86 8.00 -13.04
N ASN A 72 12.64 8.51 -13.28
CA ASN A 72 12.14 8.74 -14.63
C ASN A 72 12.24 10.20 -15.09
N SER A 73 12.65 11.13 -14.21
CA SER A 73 12.78 12.55 -14.57
C SER A 73 14.17 12.84 -15.12
N ASP A 74 14.22 13.60 -16.21
CA ASP A 74 15.48 14.10 -16.77
C ASP A 74 16.16 15.08 -15.81
N GLU A 75 17.50 15.15 -15.87
CA GLU A 75 18.32 15.91 -14.92
C GLU A 75 17.93 17.38 -14.74
N GLN A 76 17.34 18.01 -15.76
CA GLN A 76 16.95 19.43 -15.73
C GLN A 76 15.60 19.68 -15.05
N ASP A 77 14.76 18.66 -14.88
CA ASP A 77 13.37 18.77 -14.39
C ASP A 77 13.13 18.12 -13.02
N VAL A 78 14.22 17.80 -12.31
CA VAL A 78 14.14 17.16 -10.99
C VAL A 78 14.14 18.20 -9.88
N PHE A 79 13.08 18.22 -9.08
CA PHE A 79 12.91 19.18 -7.97
C PHE A 79 12.87 18.51 -6.60
N SER A 80 13.26 19.27 -5.57
CA SER A 80 13.05 18.85 -4.18
C SER A 80 11.55 18.67 -3.89
N LYS A 81 11.22 17.62 -3.13
CA LYS A 81 9.85 17.31 -2.73
C LYS A 81 9.74 17.24 -1.22
N GLU A 82 8.64 17.76 -0.72
CA GLU A 82 8.23 17.59 0.67
C GLU A 82 7.02 16.65 0.70
N LEU A 83 7.02 15.68 1.60
CA LEU A 83 5.93 14.75 1.83
C LEU A 83 5.54 14.80 3.31
N GLN A 84 4.39 15.38 3.60
CA GLN A 84 3.82 15.36 4.93
C GLN A 84 2.99 14.08 5.12
N LEU A 85 3.27 13.33 6.19
CA LEU A 85 2.56 12.12 6.59
C LEU A 85 2.29 12.16 8.09
N ASP A 86 1.01 12.28 8.47
CA ASP A 86 0.56 12.40 9.85
C ASP A 86 1.33 13.51 10.60
N THR A 87 2.15 13.15 11.58
CA THR A 87 2.99 14.05 12.40
C THR A 87 4.42 14.19 11.88
N LYS A 88 4.72 13.57 10.74
CA LYS A 88 6.05 13.54 10.12
C LYS A 88 6.05 14.34 8.83
N VAL A 89 7.18 14.97 8.55
CA VAL A 89 7.46 15.60 7.27
C VAL A 89 8.75 14.98 6.73
N PHE A 90 8.69 14.51 5.48
CA PHE A 90 9.82 13.96 4.78
C PHE A 90 10.28 14.93 3.70
N TYR A 91 11.57 15.23 3.68
CA TYR A 91 12.18 16.08 2.65
C TYR A 91 13.05 15.22 1.76
N PHE A 92 12.85 15.36 0.45
CA PHE A 92 13.56 14.67 -0.61
C PHE A 92 14.35 15.71 -1.40
N ASP A 93 15.64 15.79 -1.12
CA ASP A 93 16.54 16.78 -1.72
C ASP A 93 17.53 16.10 -2.66
N ILE A 94 17.60 16.55 -3.90
CA ILE A 94 18.65 16.09 -4.83
C ILE A 94 19.93 16.83 -4.47
N GLY A 95 21.03 16.08 -4.39
CA GLY A 95 22.36 16.63 -4.24
C GLY A 95 23.33 16.02 -5.23
N GLU A 96 24.39 16.76 -5.53
CA GLU A 96 25.49 16.30 -6.36
C GLU A 96 26.81 16.66 -5.69
N ASN A 97 27.75 15.72 -5.70
CA ASN A 97 29.11 15.95 -5.22
C ASN A 97 30.11 15.24 -6.15
N ARG A 98 31.41 15.32 -5.85
CA ARG A 98 32.48 14.69 -6.66
C ARG A 98 32.33 13.17 -6.83
N ARG A 99 31.53 12.51 -6.00
CA ARG A 99 31.27 11.08 -6.06
C ARG A 99 30.04 10.73 -6.89
N GLY A 100 29.26 11.73 -7.30
CA GLY A 100 28.04 11.57 -8.08
C GLY A 100 26.82 12.20 -7.43
N ARG A 101 25.66 11.95 -8.06
CA ARG A 101 24.34 12.39 -7.60
C ARG A 101 23.82 11.49 -6.48
N PHE A 102 23.04 12.07 -5.59
CA PHE A 102 22.40 11.36 -4.49
C PHE A 102 21.06 12.01 -4.12
N LEU A 103 20.16 11.21 -3.57
CA LEU A 103 18.90 11.67 -3.02
C LEU A 103 19.01 11.63 -1.49
N LYS A 104 18.87 12.80 -0.87
CA LYS A 104 18.88 12.95 0.58
C LYS A 104 17.44 12.92 1.07
N VAL A 105 17.11 11.91 1.88
CA VAL A 105 15.77 11.73 2.45
C VAL A 105 15.83 12.00 3.94
N SER A 106 15.17 13.08 4.38
CA SER A 106 15.15 13.50 5.78
C SER A 106 13.79 13.29 6.43
N GLU A 107 13.74 12.59 7.56
CA GLU A 107 12.55 12.52 8.44
C GLU A 107 12.63 13.64 9.48
N ALA A 108 11.64 14.54 9.50
CA ALA A 108 11.39 15.45 10.61
C ALA A 108 10.08 15.06 11.31
N SER A 109 10.06 15.14 12.63
CA SER A 109 8.90 14.79 13.46
C SER A 109 8.91 15.69 14.69
N VAL A 110 7.74 16.06 15.20
CA VAL A 110 7.64 16.93 16.40
C VAL A 110 8.34 16.33 17.63
N SER A 111 8.40 14.99 17.70
CA SER A 111 8.91 14.23 18.83
C SER A 111 10.31 13.63 18.64
N ARG A 112 10.95 13.78 17.47
CA ARG A 112 12.27 13.19 17.21
C ARG A 112 13.17 14.14 16.45
N ASN A 113 14.47 14.07 16.77
CA ASN A 113 15.51 14.76 16.01
C ASN A 113 15.44 14.34 14.54
N ARG A 114 15.71 15.31 13.66
CA ARG A 114 15.75 15.07 12.22
C ARG A 114 16.74 13.95 11.92
N SER A 115 16.25 12.89 11.29
CA SER A 115 17.08 11.79 10.81
C SER A 115 17.20 11.89 9.29
N THR A 116 18.30 11.40 8.73
CA THR A 116 18.52 11.51 7.28
C THR A 116 19.26 10.29 6.77
N ILE A 117 18.76 9.75 5.66
CA ILE A 117 19.48 8.78 4.83
C ILE A 117 19.88 9.42 3.50
N ILE A 118 20.94 8.92 2.90
CA ILE A 118 21.50 9.39 1.63
C ILE A 118 21.57 8.21 0.68
N VAL A 119 20.71 8.20 -0.34
CA VAL A 119 20.64 7.16 -1.36
C VAL A 119 21.44 7.60 -2.60
N PRO A 120 22.59 6.99 -2.90
CA PRO A 120 23.37 7.33 -4.08
C PRO A 120 22.62 6.94 -5.35
N ALA A 121 22.80 7.71 -6.43
CA ALA A 121 22.27 7.35 -7.75
C ALA A 121 22.97 6.11 -8.32
N GLY A 122 24.18 5.77 -7.86
CA GLY A 122 24.95 4.61 -8.33
C GLY A 122 26.06 5.00 -9.33
N SER A 123 26.88 4.02 -9.71
CA SER A 123 28.01 4.19 -10.65
C SER A 123 27.57 4.35 -12.10
N ALA A 124 26.40 3.81 -12.46
CA ALA A 124 25.67 4.13 -13.69
C ALA A 124 24.50 5.06 -13.33
N ARG A 125 24.03 5.88 -14.29
CA ARG A 125 22.93 6.84 -14.06
C ARG A 125 21.71 6.13 -13.43
N ASP A 126 21.38 6.55 -12.22
CA ASP A 126 20.18 6.23 -11.41
C ASP A 126 19.96 4.75 -11.05
N GLU A 127 20.96 3.87 -11.21
CA GLU A 127 20.90 2.45 -10.82
C GLU A 127 20.56 2.24 -9.33
N GLY A 128 21.19 3.02 -8.46
CA GLY A 128 20.97 2.97 -7.01
C GLY A 128 19.56 3.42 -6.63
N TRP A 129 19.03 4.45 -7.30
CA TRP A 129 17.66 4.92 -7.10
C TRP A 129 16.64 3.91 -7.63
N ALA A 130 16.90 3.33 -8.80
CA ALA A 130 16.06 2.29 -9.39
C ALA A 130 16.04 1.02 -8.52
N ALA A 131 17.19 0.60 -7.99
CA ALA A 131 17.26 -0.54 -7.07
C ALA A 131 16.48 -0.27 -5.77
N PHE A 132 16.64 0.93 -5.18
CA PHE A 132 15.89 1.33 -3.99
C PHE A 132 14.37 1.34 -4.25
N ARG A 133 13.96 1.89 -5.39
CA ARG A 133 12.58 1.90 -5.89
C ARG A 133 12.02 0.49 -6.07
N ASN A 134 12.80 -0.44 -6.63
CA ASN A 134 12.36 -1.83 -6.82
C ASN A 134 12.12 -2.53 -5.48
N ILE A 135 13.00 -2.34 -4.48
CA ILE A 135 12.78 -2.87 -3.13
C ILE A 135 11.51 -2.30 -2.50
N LEU A 136 11.26 -0.99 -2.63
CA LEU A 136 10.02 -0.38 -2.17
C LEU A 136 8.78 -0.95 -2.88
N ALA A 137 8.87 -1.22 -4.18
CA ALA A 137 7.79 -1.84 -4.95
C ALA A 137 7.49 -3.26 -4.43
N GLU A 138 8.50 -4.09 -4.23
CA GLU A 138 8.34 -5.42 -3.66
C GLU A 138 7.73 -5.39 -2.26
N ILE A 139 8.19 -4.47 -1.39
CA ILE A 139 7.62 -4.29 -0.07
C ILE A 139 6.17 -3.84 -0.17
N ASN A 140 5.85 -2.89 -1.05
CA ASN A 140 4.48 -2.40 -1.25
C ASN A 140 3.55 -3.52 -1.73
N GLU A 141 3.98 -4.36 -2.66
CA GLU A 141 3.19 -5.52 -3.10
C GLU A 141 3.03 -6.58 -2.01
N ALA A 142 4.13 -6.96 -1.34
CA ALA A 142 4.07 -7.90 -0.21
C ALA A 142 3.19 -7.36 0.93
N SER A 143 3.19 -6.05 1.15
CA SER A 143 2.38 -5.39 2.16
C SER A 143 0.87 -5.58 1.95
N ARG A 144 0.43 -5.71 0.68
CA ARG A 144 -0.96 -5.95 0.31
C ARG A 144 -1.42 -7.36 0.69
N LEU A 145 -0.52 -8.34 0.71
CA LEU A 145 -0.85 -9.71 1.13
C LEU A 145 -1.20 -9.77 2.62
N PHE A 146 -0.58 -8.92 3.44
CA PHE A 146 -0.90 -8.81 4.87
C PHE A 146 -2.18 -8.00 5.16
N THR A 147 -2.91 -7.52 4.14
CA THR A 147 -4.22 -6.85 4.31
C THR A 147 -5.41 -7.80 4.17
N LEU A 148 -5.19 -9.06 3.79
CA LEU A 148 -6.22 -10.08 3.79
C LEU A 148 -6.51 -10.51 5.23
N PRO A 149 -7.77 -10.49 5.70
CA PRO A 149 -8.11 -11.11 6.97
C PRO A 149 -7.84 -12.61 6.83
N ASN A 150 -7.09 -13.15 7.78
CA ASN A 150 -6.77 -14.56 7.88
C ASN A 150 -8.08 -15.37 8.01
N GLN A 151 -8.59 -15.96 6.93
CA GLN A 151 -9.68 -16.94 6.98
C GLN A 151 -9.11 -18.33 7.23
N GLN A 152 -8.46 -18.55 8.37
CA GLN A 152 -8.18 -19.90 8.87
C GLN A 152 -8.22 -19.89 10.39
N ASN A 153 -9.37 -20.27 10.95
CA ASN A 153 -9.46 -21.24 12.05
C ASN A 153 -10.91 -21.44 12.49
N SER A 154 -11.55 -22.47 11.95
CA SER A 154 -12.61 -23.22 12.63
C SER A 154 -12.79 -24.57 11.92
N GLU A 155 -11.82 -25.47 12.06
CA GLU A 155 -12.04 -26.90 11.90
C GLU A 155 -12.50 -27.42 13.28
N PRO A 156 -13.73 -27.97 13.43
CA PRO A 156 -14.08 -28.68 14.64
C PRO A 156 -13.41 -30.06 14.61
N SER A 157 -12.55 -30.32 15.58
CA SER A 157 -11.96 -31.64 15.80
C SER A 157 -13.04 -32.63 16.23
N GLU A 158 -13.36 -33.61 15.37
CA GLU A 158 -14.05 -34.83 15.80
C GLU A 158 -13.01 -35.86 16.25
N HIS A 159 -12.84 -35.95 17.57
CA HIS A 159 -12.30 -37.12 18.25
C HIS A 159 -13.33 -38.25 18.14
N LEU A 160 -13.03 -39.32 17.39
CA LEU A 160 -13.79 -40.57 17.48
C LEU A 160 -12.93 -41.67 18.12
N ALA A 161 -13.18 -41.91 19.40
CA ALA A 161 -12.81 -43.15 20.09
C ALA A 161 -13.78 -44.25 19.68
N GLY A 162 -13.25 -45.45 19.44
CA GLY A 162 -14.01 -46.59 18.93
C GLY A 162 -14.95 -47.25 19.94
N LEU A 163 -15.85 -48.08 19.39
CA LEU A 163 -16.04 -49.51 19.66
C LEU A 163 -17.52 -49.92 19.42
N SER A 164 -17.68 -51.04 18.69
CA SER A 164 -18.65 -52.14 18.95
C SER A 164 -20.16 -51.83 18.82
N ASP A 165 -21.07 -52.68 18.33
CA ASP A 165 -21.12 -53.92 17.56
C ASP A 165 -22.65 -54.21 17.37
N VAL A 166 -22.98 -55.13 16.47
CA VAL A 166 -24.20 -55.97 16.38
C VAL A 166 -25.57 -55.50 15.80
N VAL A 167 -26.02 -56.31 14.81
CA VAL A 167 -27.39 -56.67 14.31
C VAL A 167 -28.18 -55.60 13.54
N GLY A 168 -28.75 -55.81 12.36
CA GLY A 168 -28.96 -56.98 11.49
C GLY A 168 -30.24 -56.76 10.65
N ALA A 169 -30.29 -57.33 9.44
CA ALA A 169 -31.46 -57.47 8.53
C ALA A 169 -32.11 -56.16 8.02
N GLY A 170 -32.53 -55.96 6.77
CA GLY A 170 -32.70 -56.79 5.59
C GLY A 170 -33.62 -56.03 4.60
N PHE A 171 -33.56 -56.41 3.32
CA PHE A 171 -34.60 -56.25 2.27
C PHE A 171 -34.85 -54.90 1.55
N ILE A 172 -34.28 -54.85 0.34
CA ILE A 172 -34.78 -54.48 -1.02
C ILE A 172 -36.19 -53.84 -1.25
N SER A 173 -36.15 -52.81 -2.13
CA SER A 173 -37.03 -52.47 -3.29
C SER A 173 -38.55 -52.24 -3.18
N GLY A 174 -38.97 -51.04 -3.64
CA GLY A 174 -39.74 -50.94 -4.89
C GLY A 174 -41.16 -50.34 -4.88
N HIS A 175 -41.33 -49.25 -5.64
CA HIS A 175 -42.47 -48.87 -6.53
C HIS A 175 -43.77 -48.17 -6.02
N SER A 176 -43.89 -46.89 -6.42
CA SER A 176 -44.99 -46.19 -7.19
C SER A 176 -46.41 -46.04 -6.56
N SER A 177 -47.22 -44.97 -6.69
CA SER A 177 -47.42 -43.89 -7.70
C SER A 177 -48.43 -42.81 -7.18
N GLN A 178 -48.26 -41.51 -7.56
CA GLN A 178 -49.23 -40.39 -7.79
C GLN A 178 -50.29 -39.95 -6.73
N PRO A 179 -50.96 -38.75 -6.84
CA PRO A 179 -50.63 -37.42 -7.40
C PRO A 179 -50.87 -36.21 -6.40
N ALA A 180 -50.56 -34.97 -6.83
CA ALA A 180 -50.70 -33.66 -6.14
C ALA A 180 -52.18 -33.16 -6.01
N PRO A 181 -52.58 -32.00 -5.37
CA PRO A 181 -51.99 -30.64 -5.58
C PRO A 181 -52.03 -29.62 -4.40
N ALA A 182 -51.35 -28.48 -4.58
CA ALA A 182 -51.88 -27.09 -4.47
C ALA A 182 -50.99 -26.07 -3.72
N SER A 183 -50.74 -24.94 -4.41
CA SER A 183 -50.33 -23.60 -3.93
C SER A 183 -48.96 -23.52 -3.22
N GLU A 184 -48.03 -22.64 -3.61
CA GLU A 184 -48.18 -21.18 -3.57
C GLU A 184 -47.36 -20.47 -4.67
N LEU A 185 -47.93 -19.35 -5.11
CA LEU A 185 -47.35 -18.36 -6.01
C LEU A 185 -46.31 -17.53 -5.22
N ASN A 186 -45.11 -17.36 -5.76
CA ASN A 186 -44.31 -16.17 -5.46
C ASN A 186 -43.60 -15.71 -6.73
N VAL A 187 -44.13 -14.62 -7.28
CA VAL A 187 -43.49 -13.81 -8.31
C VAL A 187 -42.52 -12.91 -7.56
N ASP A 188 -41.23 -13.20 -7.63
CA ASP A 188 -40.22 -12.21 -7.28
C ASP A 188 -39.42 -11.84 -8.52
N ARG A 189 -39.59 -10.58 -8.91
CA ARG A 189 -38.97 -9.95 -10.07
C ARG A 189 -37.64 -9.38 -9.60
N SER A 190 -36.65 -10.24 -9.45
CA SER A 190 -35.27 -9.83 -9.22
C SER A 190 -34.65 -9.38 -10.54
N VAL A 191 -34.31 -8.09 -10.61
CA VAL A 191 -33.43 -7.53 -11.63
C VAL A 191 -32.06 -8.16 -11.42
N ASP A 192 -31.65 -8.98 -12.38
CA ASP A 192 -30.37 -9.67 -12.42
C ASP A 192 -29.24 -8.63 -12.52
N LEU A 193 -28.56 -8.38 -11.41
CA LEU A 193 -27.32 -7.60 -11.36
C LEU A 193 -26.18 -8.57 -11.65
N PRO A 194 -25.36 -8.36 -12.70
CA PRO A 194 -24.27 -9.26 -12.99
C PRO A 194 -23.19 -9.18 -11.89
N LEU A 195 -22.78 -10.36 -11.46
CA LEU A 195 -21.73 -10.67 -10.49
C LEU A 195 -20.43 -9.89 -10.76
N PRO A 196 -19.74 -9.39 -9.71
CA PRO A 196 -18.49 -8.66 -9.87
C PRO A 196 -17.28 -9.60 -9.94
N ASP A 197 -17.21 -10.46 -10.95
CA ASP A 197 -16.02 -11.27 -11.24
C ASP A 197 -15.73 -11.26 -12.74
N GLU A 198 -15.12 -10.17 -13.22
CA GLU A 198 -14.31 -10.13 -14.46
C GLU A 198 -13.70 -8.73 -14.64
N ILE A 199 -12.94 -8.26 -13.64
CA ILE A 199 -12.09 -7.07 -13.83
C ILE A 199 -10.68 -7.58 -14.08
N GLY A 200 -10.34 -7.62 -15.37
CA GLY A 200 -9.01 -7.92 -15.88
C GLY A 200 -7.93 -7.21 -15.07
N ASN A 201 -7.00 -8.03 -14.62
CA ASN A 201 -5.94 -7.77 -13.67
C ASN A 201 -4.92 -6.74 -14.20
N LEU A 202 -5.24 -5.44 -14.15
CA LEU A 202 -4.25 -4.38 -14.34
C LEU A 202 -3.56 -3.99 -13.01
N GLY A 203 -3.79 -4.72 -11.92
CA GLY A 203 -2.95 -4.78 -10.71
C GLY A 203 -2.82 -3.51 -9.86
N VAL A 204 -3.22 -2.34 -10.36
CA VAL A 204 -3.05 -1.06 -9.67
C VAL A 204 -4.34 -0.69 -8.95
N SER A 205 -4.46 -1.13 -7.70
CA SER A 205 -5.43 -0.59 -6.75
C SER A 205 -4.71 0.26 -5.70
N LYS A 206 -5.14 1.52 -5.55
CA LYS A 206 -4.67 2.43 -4.49
C LYS A 206 -5.82 2.74 -3.53
N VAL A 207 -5.52 2.90 -2.25
CA VAL A 207 -6.51 3.24 -1.23
C VAL A 207 -6.05 4.46 -0.46
N ILE A 208 -6.94 5.43 -0.30
CA ILE A 208 -6.73 6.56 0.60
C ILE A 208 -7.78 6.52 1.70
N ARG A 209 -7.42 7.06 2.86
CA ARG A 209 -8.35 7.31 3.97
C ARG A 209 -8.46 8.81 4.15
N ALA A 210 -9.69 9.31 4.21
CA ALA A 210 -9.98 10.69 4.58
C ALA A 210 -11.16 10.67 5.55
N ASP A 211 -10.96 11.26 6.72
CA ASP A 211 -11.89 11.19 7.86
C ASP A 211 -12.28 9.73 8.18
N GLN A 212 -13.59 9.44 8.24
CA GLN A 212 -14.15 8.11 8.47
C GLN A 212 -14.36 7.31 7.18
N LYS A 213 -13.87 7.80 6.04
CA LYS A 213 -14.10 7.24 4.71
C LYS A 213 -12.86 6.59 4.14
N ARG A 214 -13.06 5.51 3.39
CA ARG A 214 -12.03 4.84 2.60
C ARG A 214 -12.37 5.01 1.13
N PHE A 215 -11.43 5.51 0.34
CA PHE A 215 -11.60 5.59 -1.12
C PHE A 215 -10.66 4.59 -1.80
N PHE A 216 -11.21 3.72 -2.63
CA PHE A 216 -10.51 2.73 -3.42
C PHE A 216 -10.44 3.20 -4.87
N PHE A 217 -9.26 3.13 -5.48
CA PHE A 217 -8.98 3.55 -6.84
C PHE A 217 -8.54 2.33 -7.63
N ASP A 218 -9.45 1.75 -8.39
CA ASP A 218 -9.23 0.51 -9.13
C ASP A 218 -9.14 0.82 -10.62
N LEU A 219 -8.00 0.52 -11.23
CA LEU A 219 -7.88 0.57 -12.69
C LEU A 219 -8.49 -0.71 -13.29
N GLY A 220 -9.49 -0.55 -14.15
CA GLY A 220 -10.22 -1.63 -14.78
C GLY A 220 -10.23 -1.53 -16.30
N SER A 221 -10.61 -2.63 -16.95
CA SER A 221 -10.76 -2.72 -18.40
C SER A 221 -12.01 -3.53 -18.74
N ASN A 222 -12.76 -3.09 -19.74
CA ASN A 222 -13.88 -3.85 -20.30
C ASN A 222 -13.93 -3.64 -21.83
N ASN A 223 -14.92 -4.24 -22.50
CA ASN A 223 -15.09 -4.14 -23.95
C ASN A 223 -15.34 -2.71 -24.47
N ARG A 224 -15.60 -1.75 -23.59
CA ARG A 224 -15.79 -0.33 -23.91
C ARG A 224 -14.53 0.51 -23.70
N GLY A 225 -13.46 -0.09 -23.18
CA GLY A 225 -12.17 0.55 -22.93
C GLY A 225 -11.73 0.48 -21.47
N HIS A 226 -10.69 1.26 -21.16
CA HIS A 226 -10.12 1.34 -19.82
C HIS A 226 -10.82 2.41 -18.98
N PHE A 227 -10.95 2.14 -17.69
CA PHE A 227 -11.59 3.04 -16.74
C PHE A 227 -10.92 3.01 -15.37
N LEU A 228 -11.04 4.11 -14.62
CA LEU A 228 -10.71 4.20 -13.21
C LEU A 228 -12.01 4.16 -12.42
N ARG A 229 -12.19 3.17 -11.54
CA ARG A 229 -13.30 3.13 -10.59
C ARG A 229 -12.83 3.72 -9.25
N ILE A 230 -13.54 4.73 -8.77
CA ILE A 230 -13.31 5.31 -7.44
C ILE A 230 -14.48 4.90 -6.55
N SER A 231 -14.22 4.06 -5.55
CA SER A 231 -15.24 3.60 -4.59
C SER A 231 -15.04 4.28 -3.24
N GLU A 232 -16.05 4.98 -2.75
CA GLU A 232 -16.12 5.47 -1.37
C GLU A 232 -16.79 4.41 -0.47
N VAL A 233 -16.20 4.15 0.69
CA VAL A 233 -16.75 3.27 1.73
C VAL A 233 -16.78 4.03 3.05
N ALA A 234 -17.97 4.23 3.60
CA ALA A 234 -18.24 4.92 4.86
C ALA A 234 -19.16 4.06 5.73
N GLY A 235 -18.59 3.31 6.69
CA GLY A 235 -19.36 2.34 7.47
C GLY A 235 -19.91 1.20 6.60
N SER A 236 -21.22 1.02 6.58
CA SER A 236 -21.94 0.08 5.71
C SER A 236 -22.16 0.61 4.30
N ASP A 237 -22.06 1.93 4.11
CA ASP A 237 -22.41 2.56 2.84
C ASP A 237 -21.24 2.47 1.87
N ARG A 238 -21.54 2.06 0.65
CA ARG A 238 -20.59 1.99 -0.45
C ARG A 238 -21.17 2.67 -1.68
N SER A 239 -20.46 3.67 -2.18
CA SER A 239 -20.77 4.34 -3.44
C SER A 239 -19.56 4.29 -4.36
N SER A 240 -19.76 4.36 -5.67
CA SER A 240 -18.64 4.37 -6.61
C SER A 240 -18.96 5.17 -7.87
N ILE A 241 -17.94 5.85 -8.39
CA ILE A 241 -17.96 6.45 -9.71
C ILE A 241 -17.00 5.72 -10.64
N ILE A 242 -17.29 5.76 -11.94
CA ILE A 242 -16.43 5.22 -12.98
C ILE A 242 -16.01 6.36 -13.91
N LEU A 243 -14.71 6.55 -14.06
CA LEU A 243 -14.11 7.56 -14.90
C LEU A 243 -13.46 6.88 -16.11
N PRO A 244 -13.91 7.14 -17.35
CA PRO A 244 -13.19 6.71 -18.54
C PRO A 244 -11.77 7.28 -18.54
N LEU A 245 -10.77 6.47 -18.93
CA LEU A 245 -9.38 6.91 -18.91
C LEU A 245 -9.11 8.13 -19.81
N SER A 246 -9.88 8.26 -20.90
CA SER A 246 -9.81 9.42 -21.80
C SER A 246 -10.12 10.76 -21.11
N GLY A 247 -10.91 10.76 -20.04
CA GLY A 247 -11.26 11.96 -19.26
C GLY A 247 -10.35 12.22 -18.06
N LEU A 248 -9.38 11.34 -17.78
CA LEU A 248 -8.63 11.36 -16.52
C LEU A 248 -7.76 12.62 -16.37
N LYS A 249 -7.15 13.10 -17.46
CA LYS A 249 -6.35 14.35 -17.47
C LYS A 249 -7.20 15.56 -17.08
N GLN A 250 -8.38 15.69 -17.67
CA GLN A 250 -9.30 16.80 -17.38
C GLN A 250 -9.82 16.73 -15.94
N PHE A 251 -10.13 15.52 -15.46
CA PHE A 251 -10.51 15.30 -14.06
C PHE A 251 -9.40 15.73 -13.09
N TYR A 252 -8.16 15.33 -13.38
CA TYR A 252 -6.98 15.72 -12.60
C TYR A 252 -6.78 17.25 -12.59
N GLU A 253 -6.86 17.91 -13.75
CA GLU A 253 -6.74 19.37 -13.86
C GLU A 253 -7.82 20.09 -13.04
N MET A 254 -9.06 19.60 -13.09
CA MET A 254 -10.18 20.17 -12.32
C MET A 254 -9.97 20.01 -10.81
N VAL A 255 -9.59 18.81 -10.35
CA VAL A 255 -9.28 18.57 -8.93
C VAL A 255 -8.09 19.44 -8.49
N GLY A 256 -7.05 19.53 -9.31
CA GLY A 256 -5.87 20.37 -9.05
C GLY A 256 -6.21 21.85 -8.90
N HIS A 257 -7.12 22.37 -9.73
CA HIS A 257 -7.61 23.75 -9.61
C HIS A 257 -8.28 24.01 -8.25
N PHE A 258 -9.10 23.08 -7.77
CA PHE A 258 -9.70 23.20 -6.42
C PHE A 258 -8.66 23.09 -5.31
N VAL A 259 -7.64 22.24 -5.46
CA VAL A 259 -6.54 22.15 -4.49
C VAL A 259 -5.78 23.48 -4.40
N GLU A 260 -5.47 24.12 -5.53
CA GLU A 260 -4.72 25.38 -5.53
C GLU A 260 -5.53 26.52 -4.87
N ILE A 261 -6.83 26.62 -5.14
CA ILE A 261 -7.69 27.66 -4.53
C ILE A 261 -7.92 27.42 -3.04
N THR A 262 -7.85 26.16 -2.59
CA THR A 262 -8.09 25.79 -1.18
C THR A 262 -6.80 25.60 -0.37
N LYS A 263 -5.63 25.85 -0.97
CA LYS A 263 -4.30 25.64 -0.41
C LYS A 263 -4.09 26.30 0.97
N ASP A 264 -4.66 27.48 1.17
CA ASP A 264 -4.58 28.21 2.45
C ASP A 264 -5.54 27.68 3.52
N ARG A 265 -6.63 27.00 3.11
CA ARG A 265 -7.59 26.34 4.02
C ARG A 265 -7.20 24.91 4.35
N ILE A 266 -6.56 24.21 3.41
CA ILE A 266 -6.13 22.80 3.57
C ILE A 266 -4.93 22.66 4.52
N GLN A 267 -4.14 23.72 4.75
CA GLN A 267 -3.02 23.70 5.69
C GLN A 267 -3.41 23.31 7.14
N GLY A 268 -4.70 23.31 7.49
CA GLY A 268 -5.21 22.87 8.80
C GLY A 268 -5.84 21.48 8.86
N MET A 269 -6.04 20.74 7.75
CA MET A 269 -6.79 19.48 7.74
C MET A 269 -6.01 18.38 7.00
N THR A 270 -5.50 17.42 7.76
CA THR A 270 -4.48 16.44 7.33
C THR A 270 -5.02 15.33 6.43
N GLY A 271 -4.35 15.17 5.29
CA GLY A 271 -4.15 13.96 4.50
C GLY A 271 -2.82 14.15 3.77
N ALA A 272 -2.09 13.07 3.46
CA ALA A 272 -0.72 13.15 2.92
C ALA A 272 -0.58 14.23 1.82
N SER A 273 0.32 15.20 2.01
CA SER A 273 0.51 16.32 1.08
C SER A 273 1.92 16.28 0.50
N VAL A 274 2.03 16.17 -0.83
CA VAL A 274 3.29 16.32 -1.56
C VAL A 274 3.38 17.74 -2.10
N ARG A 275 4.46 18.46 -1.78
CA ARG A 275 4.74 19.82 -2.28
C ARG A 275 6.06 19.83 -3.03
N THR A 276 6.11 20.53 -4.16
CA THR A 276 7.38 20.90 -4.80
C THR A 276 7.96 22.07 -4.02
N VAL A 277 9.24 21.97 -3.67
CA VAL A 277 9.97 23.06 -3.01
C VAL A 277 10.91 23.66 -4.04
N ASP A 278 10.65 24.90 -4.44
CA ASP A 278 11.57 25.65 -5.29
C ASP A 278 12.82 26.05 -4.50
N HIS A 279 13.97 25.98 -5.15
CA HIS A 279 15.20 26.51 -4.56
C HIS A 279 15.05 28.03 -4.35
N PRO A 280 15.35 28.58 -3.15
CA PRO A 280 15.46 30.02 -3.02
C PRO A 280 16.59 30.50 -3.94
N GLN A 281 16.24 31.35 -4.90
CA GLN A 281 17.24 32.12 -5.64
C GLN A 281 18.05 32.90 -4.60
N ARG A 282 19.34 32.58 -4.52
CA ARG A 282 20.30 33.33 -3.70
C ARG A 282 20.42 34.76 -4.17
#